data_AF-C6WLK2-F1
#
_entry.id   AF-C6WLK2-F1
#
_cell.length_a   1.000
_cell.length_b   1.000
_cell.length_c   1.000
_cell.angle_alpha   90.00
_cell.angle_beta   90.00
_cell.angle_gamma   90.00
#
_symmetry.space_group_name_H-M   'P 1'
#
loop_
_entity.id
_entity.type
_entity.pdbx_description
1 polymer ?
#
loop_
_entity_poly.entity_id
_entity_poly.type
_entity_poly.pdbx_seq_one_letter_code
_entity_poly.pdbx_strand_id
1 'polypeptide(L)'
;MRDVEMMIDQVPDSQVRLLAQDAWRCYQAGVHRSAVTATWTAVITDIVAKIVWLAEEDDPGARRFRDQLRQAQQQGLDGSGISAMQGIEKTLLDKAVEFELLDKVGARMLNRIREDRNLCVHTSLNNDNAVHDPGEETARAHLVTALTLLLTHPPLGGNRLFDRFIDHVCDARFVLSEAHLLANFHDRLRGRTRRQIIEVAAKHALCEGATDGRLPEDECADRMAKALLLFASRDRESARAATAKGMGKFAGLDAEQKLRALGRLGDQDFFWDSLPADQHDHLKALVADLDVNKRLPGNFADAWKGLSALLRVLSLTGSDQARARLPELENQFNELPQDRKMLAASDRPAHHFVQVVVSTLKKARSFSTGGFAGQALVRHARFLDLDSLHAALRAWGGNCECYYSHPMPNAAVELFHATKRLGHERITLFGEFLTMLPLDDDGSYYYAALAETLQAEGYTLPEPPAAEPEEVTA
;
A
#
# COMPACT_ATOMS: atom_id res chain seq x y z
N MET A 1 25.55 -5.05 -12.27
CA MET A 1 26.26 -3.76 -12.13
C MET A 1 25.42 -2.72 -12.88
N ARG A 2 24.95 -1.65 -12.23
CA ARG A 2 24.14 -0.63 -12.94
C ARG A 2 25.04 0.20 -13.84
N ASP A 3 24.51 0.61 -14.98
CA ASP A 3 25.17 1.53 -15.91
C ASP A 3 25.23 2.94 -15.32
N VAL A 4 26.41 3.56 -15.31
CA VAL A 4 26.65 4.89 -14.73
C VAL A 4 25.92 5.96 -15.55
N GLU A 5 25.86 5.81 -16.87
CA GLU A 5 25.19 6.77 -17.76
C GLU A 5 23.68 6.80 -17.48
N MET A 6 23.07 5.62 -17.33
CA MET A 6 21.66 5.51 -16.92
C MET A 6 21.38 6.15 -15.55
N MET A 7 22.33 6.08 -14.61
CA MET A 7 22.18 6.73 -13.30
C MET A 7 22.31 8.25 -13.41
N ILE A 8 23.21 8.75 -14.25
CA ILE A 8 23.37 10.19 -14.49
C ILE A 8 22.08 10.77 -15.11
N ASP A 9 21.45 10.05 -16.04
CA ASP A 9 20.18 10.48 -16.63
C ASP A 9 19.03 10.59 -15.60
N GLN A 10 19.12 9.86 -14.49
CA GLN A 10 18.16 9.92 -13.38
C GLN A 10 18.37 11.11 -12.44
N VAL A 11 19.48 11.85 -12.53
CA VAL A 11 19.72 13.05 -11.71
C VAL A 11 18.67 14.11 -12.05
N PRO A 12 17.82 14.57 -11.11
CA PRO A 12 16.69 15.45 -11.45
C PRO A 12 17.10 16.85 -11.91
N ASP A 13 18.04 17.48 -11.19
CA ASP A 13 18.50 18.85 -11.45
C ASP A 13 19.43 18.88 -12.68
N SER A 14 19.14 19.76 -13.64
CA SER A 14 19.87 19.83 -14.90
C SER A 14 21.31 20.35 -14.75
N GLN A 15 21.57 21.24 -13.79
CA GLN A 15 22.92 21.75 -13.51
C GLN A 15 23.75 20.69 -12.79
N VAL A 16 23.16 20.00 -11.82
CA VAL A 16 23.81 18.87 -11.15
C VAL A 16 24.11 17.74 -12.13
N ARG A 17 23.17 17.44 -13.05
CA ARG A 17 23.37 16.43 -14.09
C ARG A 17 24.56 16.76 -14.98
N LEU A 18 24.73 18.02 -15.37
CA LEU A 18 25.89 18.47 -16.15
C LEU A 18 27.21 18.22 -15.40
N LEU A 19 27.27 18.54 -14.10
CA LEU A 19 28.46 18.29 -13.27
C LEU A 19 28.77 16.79 -13.11
N ALA A 20 27.73 15.95 -12.98
CA ALA A 20 27.90 14.50 -12.94
C ALA A 20 28.40 13.95 -14.28
N GLN A 21 27.93 14.49 -15.40
CA GLN A 21 28.45 14.17 -16.75
C GLN A 21 29.92 14.58 -16.90
N ASP A 22 30.31 15.75 -16.38
CA ASP A 22 31.71 16.18 -16.41
C ASP A 22 32.61 15.26 -15.58
N ALA A 23 32.15 14.80 -14.41
CA ALA A 23 32.86 13.80 -13.63
C ALA A 23 33.04 12.48 -14.41
N TRP A 24 31.99 12.03 -15.10
CA TRP A 24 32.04 10.83 -15.93
C TRP A 24 33.00 10.98 -17.12
N ARG A 25 32.97 12.12 -17.82
CA ARG A 25 33.91 12.41 -18.92
C ARG A 25 35.36 12.43 -18.44
N CYS A 26 35.63 13.02 -17.27
CA CYS A 26 36.97 13.02 -16.68
C CYS A 26 37.44 11.59 -16.37
N TYR A 27 36.53 10.75 -15.86
CA TYR A 27 36.82 9.33 -15.60
C TYR A 27 37.13 8.58 -16.91
N GLN A 28 36.28 8.71 -17.93
CA GLN A 28 36.48 8.06 -19.23
C GLN A 28 37.78 8.50 -19.93
N ALA A 29 38.23 9.73 -19.70
CA ALA A 29 39.49 10.26 -20.22
C ALA A 29 40.73 9.82 -19.41
N GLY A 30 40.57 9.03 -18.35
CA GLY A 30 41.67 8.58 -17.47
C GLY A 30 42.20 9.68 -16.53
N VAL A 31 41.47 10.79 -16.37
CA VAL A 31 41.87 11.92 -15.51
C VAL A 31 41.19 11.81 -14.15
N HIS A 32 41.58 10.79 -13.38
CA HIS A 32 40.89 10.37 -12.15
C HIS A 32 40.81 11.45 -11.06
N ARG A 33 41.87 12.26 -10.90
CA ARG A 33 41.88 13.40 -9.96
C ARG A 33 40.79 14.42 -10.28
N SER A 34 40.62 14.73 -11.57
CA SER A 34 39.57 15.64 -12.04
C SER A 34 38.19 15.01 -11.89
N ALA A 35 38.07 13.70 -12.12
CA ALA A 35 36.82 12.97 -11.91
C ALA A 35 36.35 13.03 -10.45
N VAL A 36 37.26 12.81 -9.48
CA VAL A 36 36.95 12.93 -8.04
C VAL A 36 36.58 14.37 -7.68
N THR A 37 37.32 15.35 -8.20
CA THR A 37 37.04 16.77 -7.95
C THR A 37 35.66 17.18 -8.49
N ALA A 38 35.35 16.82 -9.73
CA ALA A 38 34.04 17.08 -10.35
C ALA A 38 32.90 16.34 -9.64
N THR A 39 33.14 15.11 -9.17
CA THR A 39 32.17 14.35 -8.36
C THR A 39 31.82 15.11 -7.08
N TRP A 40 32.82 15.63 -6.37
CA TRP A 40 32.58 16.43 -5.18
C TRP A 40 31.83 17.74 -5.49
N THR A 41 32.17 18.41 -6.60
CA THR A 41 31.45 19.60 -7.08
C THR A 41 29.96 19.32 -7.35
N ALA A 42 29.65 18.16 -7.95
CA ALA A 42 28.26 17.72 -8.14
C ALA A 42 27.54 17.51 -6.80
N VAL A 43 28.20 16.86 -5.83
CA VAL A 43 27.64 16.62 -4.48
C VAL A 43 27.29 17.93 -3.76
N ILE A 44 28.21 18.89 -3.72
CA ILE A 44 27.96 20.17 -3.02
C ILE A 44 26.84 20.97 -3.69
N THR A 45 26.83 21.00 -5.03
CA THR A 45 25.83 21.72 -5.81
C THR A 45 24.44 21.12 -5.59
N ASP A 46 24.35 19.79 -5.58
CA ASP A 46 23.10 19.08 -5.37
C ASP A 46 22.54 19.27 -3.96
N ILE A 47 23.38 19.20 -2.91
CA ILE A 47 22.94 19.50 -1.53
C ILE A 47 22.38 20.92 -1.45
N VAL A 48 23.10 21.90 -2.02
CA VAL A 48 22.65 23.30 -2.03
C VAL A 48 21.33 23.45 -2.78
N ALA A 49 21.24 22.91 -4.00
CA ALA A 49 20.01 22.98 -4.81
C ALA A 49 18.82 22.37 -4.08
N LYS A 50 19.00 21.22 -3.44
CA LYS A 50 17.95 20.55 -2.65
C LYS A 50 17.53 21.36 -1.43
N ILE A 51 18.46 21.97 -0.69
CA ILE A 51 18.10 22.82 0.46
C ILE A 51 17.42 24.11 -0.01
N VAL A 52 17.88 24.72 -1.11
CA VAL A 52 17.21 25.90 -1.69
C VAL A 52 15.80 25.56 -2.15
N TRP A 53 15.61 24.40 -2.77
CA TRP A 53 14.28 23.90 -3.12
C TRP A 53 13.41 23.75 -1.86
N LEU A 54 13.92 23.16 -0.78
CA LEU A 54 13.19 23.08 0.50
C LEU A 54 12.82 24.47 1.06
N ALA A 55 13.65 25.49 0.83
CA ALA A 55 13.38 26.86 1.27
C ALA A 55 12.30 27.58 0.44
N GLU A 56 12.17 27.22 -0.85
CA GLU A 56 11.06 27.62 -1.72
C GLU A 56 9.76 26.94 -1.29
N GLU A 57 9.86 25.74 -0.70
CA GLU A 57 8.77 24.96 -0.11
C GLU A 57 8.46 25.28 1.36
N ASP A 58 8.74 26.51 1.77
CA ASP A 58 8.40 27.03 3.11
C ASP A 58 9.06 26.33 4.31
N ASP A 59 10.09 25.51 4.13
CA ASP A 59 10.84 24.97 5.27
C ASP A 59 11.60 26.09 6.01
N PRO A 60 11.31 26.35 7.30
CA PRO A 60 11.88 27.48 8.03
C PRO A 60 13.39 27.34 8.29
N GLY A 61 13.90 26.11 8.42
CA GLY A 61 15.32 25.83 8.55
C GLY A 61 16.06 26.09 7.24
N ALA A 62 15.48 25.61 6.13
CA ALA A 62 16.03 25.79 4.80
C ALA A 62 16.02 27.27 4.38
N ARG A 63 14.99 28.04 4.75
CA ARG A 63 14.95 29.51 4.54
C ARG A 63 16.15 30.20 5.20
N ARG A 64 16.46 29.86 6.45
CA ARG A 64 17.63 30.40 7.15
C ARG A 64 18.94 30.06 6.43
N PHE A 65 19.08 28.81 5.97
CA PHE A 65 20.25 28.39 5.20
C PHE A 65 20.36 29.15 3.87
N ARG A 66 19.25 29.29 3.12
CA ARG A 66 19.21 30.05 1.86
C ARG A 66 19.58 31.51 2.09
N ASP A 67 19.11 32.11 3.17
CA ASP A 67 19.42 33.51 3.48
C ASP A 67 20.90 33.68 3.86
N GLN A 68 21.49 32.73 4.59
CA GLN A 68 22.94 32.67 4.83
C GLN A 68 23.73 32.52 3.51
N LEU A 69 23.28 31.64 2.60
CA LEU A 69 23.89 31.46 1.29
C LEU A 69 23.83 32.75 0.45
N ARG A 70 22.68 33.42 0.42
CA ARG A 70 22.50 34.69 -0.29
C ARG A 70 23.40 35.79 0.27
N GLN A 71 23.57 35.86 1.58
CA GLN A 71 24.49 36.82 2.21
C GLN A 71 25.94 36.55 1.79
N ALA A 72 26.37 35.29 1.74
CA ALA A 72 27.71 34.92 1.26
C ALA A 72 27.90 35.31 -0.22
N GLN A 73 26.89 35.04 -1.07
CA GLN A 73 26.91 35.38 -2.49
C GLN A 73 26.96 36.90 -2.73
N GLN A 74 26.30 37.71 -1.90
CA GLN A 74 26.30 39.18 -1.99
C GLN A 74 27.68 39.80 -1.73
N GLN A 75 28.55 39.11 -0.99
CA GLN A 75 29.94 39.54 -0.76
C GLN A 75 30.85 39.31 -1.99
N GLY A 76 30.34 38.66 -3.03
CA GLY A 76 31.05 38.49 -4.31
C GLY A 76 32.33 37.65 -4.20
N LEU A 77 33.30 37.94 -5.06
CA LEU A 77 34.59 37.25 -5.14
C LEU A 77 35.64 37.81 -4.18
N ASP A 78 35.23 38.68 -3.25
CA ASP A 78 36.12 39.22 -2.23
C ASP A 78 36.54 38.13 -1.23
N GLY A 79 37.65 38.35 -0.51
CA GLY A 79 38.17 37.38 0.46
C GLY A 79 37.14 36.99 1.55
N SER A 80 36.23 37.89 1.90
CA SER A 80 35.10 37.63 2.80
C SER A 80 34.09 36.65 2.18
N GLY A 81 33.67 36.88 0.93
CA GLY A 81 32.74 36.00 0.22
C GLY A 81 33.29 34.60 -0.03
N ILE A 82 34.57 34.50 -0.41
CA ILE A 82 35.27 33.21 -0.56
C ILE A 82 35.31 32.45 0.76
N SER A 83 35.70 33.13 1.85
CA SER A 83 35.75 32.52 3.18
C SER A 83 34.37 32.07 3.67
N ALA A 84 33.33 32.88 3.42
CA ALA A 84 31.95 32.54 3.76
C ALA A 84 31.46 31.29 3.00
N MET A 85 31.71 31.22 1.69
CA MET A 85 31.34 30.05 0.88
C MET A 85 32.10 28.77 1.29
N GLN A 86 33.39 28.89 1.61
CA GLN A 86 34.16 27.77 2.16
C GLN A 86 33.64 27.33 3.53
N GLY A 87 33.18 28.27 4.35
CA GLY A 87 32.51 27.99 5.62
C GLY A 87 31.23 27.18 5.42
N ILE A 88 30.39 27.56 4.45
CA ILE A 88 29.19 26.83 4.08
C ILE A 88 29.55 25.42 3.63
N GLU A 89 30.51 25.28 2.71
CA GLU A 89 30.94 23.98 2.16
C GLU A 89 31.33 22.98 3.25
N LYS A 90 32.05 23.44 4.29
CA LYS A 90 32.47 22.60 5.43
C LYS A 90 31.30 21.96 6.17
N THR A 91 30.15 22.63 6.19
CA THR A 91 28.94 22.22 6.93
C THR A 91 27.91 21.49 6.06
N LEU A 92 28.10 21.39 4.74
CA LEU A 92 27.08 20.88 3.82
C LEU A 92 26.66 19.43 4.10
N LEU A 93 27.59 18.55 4.45
CA LEU A 93 27.23 17.16 4.78
C LEU A 93 26.41 17.08 6.08
N ASP A 94 26.73 17.91 7.08
CA ASP A 94 25.95 17.98 8.32
C ASP A 94 24.56 18.55 8.03
N LYS A 95 24.46 19.57 7.19
CA LYS A 95 23.17 20.12 6.72
C LYS A 95 22.38 19.10 5.91
N ALA A 96 23.03 18.31 5.06
CA ALA A 96 22.38 17.23 4.34
C ALA A 96 21.82 16.16 5.29
N VAL A 97 22.45 15.91 6.44
CA VAL A 97 21.89 15.04 7.49
C VAL A 97 20.72 15.73 8.22
N GLU A 98 20.88 17.01 8.57
CA GLU A 98 19.86 17.82 9.25
C GLU A 98 18.55 17.90 8.45
N PHE A 99 18.65 18.15 7.14
CA PHE A 99 17.51 18.22 6.21
C PHE A 99 17.08 16.87 5.65
N GLU A 100 17.60 15.77 6.22
CA GLU A 100 17.25 14.41 5.82
C GLU A 100 17.47 14.14 4.31
N LEU A 101 18.50 14.74 3.71
CA LEU A 101 19.01 14.42 2.38
C LEU A 101 20.03 13.26 2.40
N LEU A 102 20.75 13.06 3.50
CA LEU A 102 21.69 11.93 3.75
C LEU A 102 21.54 11.35 5.16
N ASP A 103 21.79 10.06 5.35
CA ASP A 103 21.94 9.50 6.69
C ASP A 103 23.39 9.66 7.18
N LYS A 104 23.67 9.34 8.45
CA LYS A 104 25.03 9.50 8.99
C LYS A 104 26.06 8.60 8.30
N VAL A 105 25.65 7.41 7.84
CA VAL A 105 26.54 6.49 7.12
C VAL A 105 26.84 7.03 5.74
N GLY A 106 25.83 7.45 4.99
CA GLY A 106 25.98 8.07 3.68
C GLY A 106 26.79 9.36 3.74
N ALA A 107 26.56 10.21 4.74
CA ALA A 107 27.38 11.41 4.96
C ALA A 107 28.86 11.05 5.19
N ARG A 108 29.16 9.99 5.95
CA ARG A 108 30.53 9.48 6.11
C ARG A 108 31.12 8.96 4.80
N MET A 109 30.32 8.30 3.97
CA MET A 109 30.76 7.82 2.65
C MET A 109 31.07 8.99 1.71
N LEU A 110 30.23 10.01 1.65
CA LEU A 110 30.50 11.21 0.85
C LEU A 110 31.65 12.05 1.41
N ASN A 111 31.88 12.02 2.73
CA ASN A 111 33.05 12.67 3.33
C ASN A 111 34.38 12.09 2.81
N ARG A 112 34.43 10.81 2.45
CA ARG A 112 35.63 10.22 1.82
C ARG A 112 35.91 10.85 0.46
N ILE A 113 34.88 11.17 -0.32
CA ILE A 113 35.02 11.90 -1.59
C ILE A 113 35.66 13.28 -1.33
N ARG A 114 35.24 13.96 -0.26
CA ARG A 114 35.83 15.26 0.15
C ARG A 114 37.31 15.12 0.54
N GLU A 115 37.64 14.09 1.31
CA GLU A 115 39.01 13.80 1.74
C GLU A 115 39.91 13.53 0.54
N ASP A 116 39.50 12.66 -0.37
CA ASP A 116 40.26 12.34 -1.58
C ASP A 116 40.33 13.53 -2.54
N ARG A 117 39.26 14.34 -2.64
CA ARG A 117 39.28 15.61 -3.37
C ARG A 117 40.37 16.52 -2.81
N ASN A 118 40.47 16.65 -1.49
CA ASN A 118 41.48 17.50 -0.86
C ASN A 118 42.90 17.00 -1.19
N LEU A 119 43.15 15.69 -1.14
CA LEU A 119 44.42 15.11 -1.56
C LEU A 119 44.72 15.33 -3.05
N CYS A 120 43.69 15.26 -3.90
CA CYS A 120 43.82 15.50 -5.34
C CYS A 120 44.23 16.94 -5.65
N VAL A 121 43.71 17.95 -4.94
CA VAL A 121 43.92 19.38 -5.27
C VAL A 121 44.98 20.07 -4.41
N HIS A 122 45.31 19.53 -3.24
CA HIS A 122 46.31 20.08 -2.32
C HIS A 122 47.53 19.14 -2.22
N THR A 123 48.38 19.18 -3.24
CA THR A 123 49.58 18.31 -3.33
C THR A 123 50.55 18.46 -2.15
N SER A 124 50.54 19.61 -1.47
CA SER A 124 51.34 19.88 -0.27
C SER A 124 50.89 19.12 0.98
N LEU A 125 49.74 18.44 0.94
CA LEU A 125 49.29 17.58 2.03
C LEU A 125 49.95 16.19 2.03
N ASN A 126 50.67 15.84 0.97
CA ASN A 126 51.46 14.61 0.92
C ASN A 126 52.90 14.86 1.41
N ASN A 127 53.36 14.05 2.35
CA ASN A 127 54.68 14.18 2.98
C ASN A 127 55.86 14.14 1.99
N ASP A 128 55.69 13.50 0.83
CA ASP A 128 56.74 13.34 -0.18
C ASP A 128 56.56 14.29 -1.40
N ASN A 129 55.64 15.27 -1.33
CA ASN A 129 55.21 16.10 -2.46
C ASN A 129 54.75 15.31 -3.71
N ALA A 130 54.52 14.00 -3.57
CA ALA A 130 54.00 13.16 -4.65
C ALA A 130 52.56 13.54 -4.97
N VAL A 131 52.22 13.59 -6.26
CA VAL A 131 50.85 13.84 -6.70
C VAL A 131 49.98 12.64 -6.34
N HIS A 132 48.92 12.85 -5.56
CA HIS A 132 47.97 11.80 -5.25
C HIS A 132 47.17 11.41 -6.51
N ASP A 133 47.18 10.11 -6.84
CA ASP A 133 46.30 9.52 -7.84
C ASP A 133 45.37 8.51 -7.16
N PRO A 134 44.04 8.75 -7.13
CA PRO A 134 43.09 7.83 -6.51
C PRO A 134 42.97 6.50 -7.29
N GLY A 135 43.40 6.47 -8.56
CA GLY A 135 43.21 5.34 -9.45
C GLY A 135 41.80 5.25 -10.04
N GLU A 136 41.67 4.41 -11.08
CA GLU A 136 40.44 4.26 -11.86
C GLU A 136 39.25 3.79 -11.02
N GLU A 137 39.42 2.66 -10.32
CA GLU A 137 38.36 2.03 -9.53
C GLU A 137 37.82 2.96 -8.43
N THR A 138 38.70 3.69 -7.76
CA THR A 138 38.33 4.65 -6.71
C THR A 138 37.52 5.81 -7.27
N ALA A 139 37.96 6.39 -8.40
CA ALA A 139 37.23 7.48 -9.05
C ALA A 139 35.83 7.03 -9.49
N ARG A 140 35.72 5.83 -10.08
CA ARG A 140 34.42 5.25 -10.46
C ARG A 140 33.54 4.99 -9.23
N ALA A 141 34.11 4.40 -8.18
CA ALA A 141 33.39 4.08 -6.95
C ALA A 141 32.83 5.34 -6.27
N HIS A 142 33.58 6.45 -6.26
CA HIS A 142 33.12 7.72 -5.72
C HIS A 142 31.93 8.28 -6.49
N LEU A 143 31.98 8.27 -7.83
CA LEU A 143 30.87 8.74 -8.66
C LEU A 143 29.62 7.87 -8.46
N VAL A 144 29.77 6.54 -8.48
CA VAL A 144 28.66 5.61 -8.24
C VAL A 144 28.08 5.80 -6.84
N THR A 145 28.92 6.04 -5.84
CA THR A 145 28.49 6.30 -4.46
C THR A 145 27.69 7.60 -4.37
N ALA A 146 28.16 8.68 -4.98
CA ALA A 146 27.45 9.96 -5.01
C ALA A 146 26.09 9.84 -5.72
N LEU A 147 26.04 9.19 -6.89
CA LEU A 147 24.81 8.93 -7.62
C LEU A 147 23.82 8.11 -6.77
N THR A 148 24.28 7.01 -6.20
CA THR A 148 23.44 6.07 -5.44
C THR A 148 22.88 6.68 -4.16
N LEU A 149 23.68 7.47 -3.43
CA LEU A 149 23.30 7.98 -2.11
C LEU A 149 22.55 9.31 -2.19
N LEU A 150 22.81 10.12 -3.22
CA LEU A 150 22.39 11.51 -3.23
C LEU A 150 21.82 11.95 -4.58
N LEU A 151 22.64 11.97 -5.65
CA LEU A 151 22.33 12.77 -6.84
C LEU A 151 21.07 12.31 -7.60
N THR A 152 20.73 11.01 -7.57
CA THR A 152 19.53 10.50 -8.26
C THR A 152 18.24 10.69 -7.45
N HIS A 153 18.34 11.13 -6.19
CA HIS A 153 17.17 11.25 -5.30
C HIS A 153 16.63 12.68 -5.31
N PRO A 154 15.31 12.90 -5.41
CA PRO A 154 14.73 14.24 -5.30
C PRO A 154 14.81 14.77 -3.86
N PRO A 155 14.74 16.12 -3.65
CA PRO A 155 14.49 16.68 -2.33
C PRO A 155 13.08 16.28 -1.89
N LEU A 156 12.98 15.36 -0.91
CA LEU A 156 11.69 15.00 -0.32
C LEU A 156 11.41 15.95 0.85
N GLY A 157 10.76 17.08 0.56
CA GLY A 157 10.28 18.01 1.59
C GLY A 157 9.09 17.44 2.36
N GLY A 158 9.07 17.65 3.67
CA GLY A 158 8.08 17.09 4.59
C GLY A 158 6.63 17.42 4.19
N ASN A 159 6.27 18.70 4.11
CA ASN A 159 4.87 19.12 3.88
C ASN A 159 4.31 18.67 2.53
N ARG A 160 5.03 18.91 1.42
CA ARG A 160 4.58 18.47 0.09
C ARG A 160 4.53 16.96 -0.08
N LEU A 161 5.35 16.19 0.63
CA LEU A 161 5.21 14.73 0.62
C LEU A 161 3.91 14.29 1.28
N PHE A 162 3.49 14.95 2.37
CA PHE A 162 2.18 14.70 2.99
C PHE A 162 1.05 15.11 2.04
N ASP A 163 1.12 16.28 1.42
CA ASP A 163 0.13 16.71 0.42
C ASP A 163 0.06 15.73 -0.74
N ARG A 164 1.20 15.32 -1.31
CA ARG A 164 1.25 14.33 -2.38
C ARG A 164 0.67 12.98 -1.95
N PHE A 165 0.89 12.58 -0.70
CA PHE A 165 0.29 11.36 -0.16
C PHE A 165 -1.22 11.49 -0.05
N ILE A 166 -1.72 12.61 0.50
CA ILE A 166 -3.15 12.89 0.60
C ILE A 166 -3.78 13.00 -0.79
N ASP A 167 -3.17 13.72 -1.73
CA ASP A 167 -3.60 13.86 -3.12
C ASP A 167 -3.68 12.50 -3.81
N HIS A 168 -2.67 11.65 -3.63
CA HIS A 168 -2.67 10.30 -4.18
C HIS A 168 -3.84 9.47 -3.66
N VAL A 169 -4.09 9.51 -2.34
CA VAL A 169 -5.18 8.76 -1.71
C VAL A 169 -6.55 9.34 -2.09
N CYS A 170 -6.65 10.65 -2.25
CA CYS A 170 -7.87 11.36 -2.62
C CYS A 170 -8.17 11.35 -4.14
N ASP A 171 -7.23 10.93 -5.00
CA ASP A 171 -7.43 10.90 -6.45
C ASP A 171 -8.68 10.09 -6.84
N ALA A 172 -9.48 10.61 -7.76
CA ALA A 172 -10.72 9.96 -8.21
C ALA A 172 -10.48 8.56 -8.81
N ARG A 173 -9.27 8.30 -9.33
CA ARG A 173 -8.82 7.02 -9.90
C ARG A 173 -7.96 6.22 -8.93
N PHE A 174 -8.01 6.53 -7.63
CA PHE A 174 -7.26 5.79 -6.62
C PHE A 174 -7.58 4.28 -6.71
N VAL A 175 -6.53 3.51 -6.97
CA VAL A 175 -6.53 2.06 -6.85
C VAL A 175 -5.44 1.69 -5.87
N LEU A 176 -5.78 0.84 -4.90
CA LEU A 176 -4.81 0.36 -3.91
C LEU A 176 -3.75 -0.49 -4.62
N SER A 177 -2.57 0.09 -4.83
CA SER A 177 -1.39 -0.61 -5.35
C SER A 177 -0.35 -0.70 -4.25
N GLU A 178 -0.19 -1.89 -3.67
CA GLU A 178 0.78 -2.12 -2.59
C GLU A 178 2.19 -1.70 -3.02
N ALA A 179 2.63 -2.14 -4.20
CA ALA A 179 3.96 -1.82 -4.72
C ALA A 179 4.17 -0.31 -4.86
N HIS A 180 3.17 0.44 -5.35
CA HIS A 180 3.27 1.88 -5.52
C HIS A 180 3.29 2.61 -4.17
N LEU A 181 2.37 2.27 -3.26
CA LEU A 181 2.25 2.90 -1.96
C LEU A 181 3.51 2.69 -1.12
N LEU A 182 3.99 1.44 -1.03
CA LEU A 182 5.19 1.13 -0.27
C LEU A 182 6.43 1.80 -0.87
N ALA A 183 6.62 1.73 -2.19
CA ALA A 183 7.79 2.33 -2.82
C ALA A 183 7.86 3.86 -2.65
N ASN A 184 6.73 4.57 -2.75
CA ASN A 184 6.72 6.04 -2.75
C ASN A 184 6.49 6.66 -1.38
N PHE A 185 5.82 5.96 -0.46
CA PHE A 185 5.37 6.51 0.82
C PHE A 185 5.81 5.70 2.04
N HIS A 186 6.67 4.68 1.86
CA HIS A 186 7.21 3.90 2.98
C HIS A 186 8.71 3.56 2.82
N ASP A 187 9.08 2.73 1.84
CA ASP A 187 10.38 2.06 1.76
C ASP A 187 11.53 3.02 1.42
N ARG A 188 11.25 4.03 0.61
CA ARG A 188 12.23 5.08 0.26
C ARG A 188 12.27 6.22 1.28
N LEU A 189 11.33 6.23 2.24
CA LEU A 189 11.26 7.28 3.25
C LEU A 189 12.10 6.92 4.47
N ARG A 190 12.65 7.95 5.09
CA ARG A 190 13.47 7.83 6.28
C ARG A 190 12.62 7.65 7.52
N GLY A 191 13.21 7.13 8.60
CA GLY A 191 12.48 6.77 9.81
C GLY A 191 11.62 7.89 10.41
N ARG A 192 12.02 9.18 10.33
CA ARG A 192 11.14 10.29 10.77
C ARG A 192 10.01 10.54 9.78
N THR A 193 10.32 10.83 8.52
CA THR A 193 9.33 11.13 7.47
C THR A 193 8.32 10.00 7.30
N ARG A 194 8.79 8.75 7.32
CA ARG A 194 7.98 7.53 7.25
C ARG A 194 7.00 7.47 8.42
N ARG A 195 7.46 7.67 9.66
CA ARG A 195 6.58 7.74 10.84
C ARG A 195 5.54 8.84 10.69
N GLN A 196 5.90 10.00 10.16
CA GLN A 196 4.94 11.09 9.93
C GLN A 196 3.89 10.73 8.87
N ILE A 197 4.26 10.04 7.78
CA ILE A 197 3.27 9.54 6.79
C ILE A 197 2.32 8.54 7.43
N ILE A 198 2.84 7.63 8.25
CA ILE A 198 2.03 6.67 9.01
C ILE A 198 1.11 7.41 10.00
N GLU A 199 1.59 8.46 10.68
CA GLU A 199 0.78 9.32 11.54
C GLU A 199 -0.35 10.03 10.77
N VAL A 200 -0.10 10.52 9.55
CA VAL A 200 -1.13 11.10 8.68
C VAL A 200 -2.18 10.03 8.34
N ALA A 201 -1.76 8.86 7.85
CA ALA A 201 -2.68 7.77 7.52
C ALA A 201 -3.53 7.36 8.73
N ALA A 202 -2.91 7.18 9.91
CA ALA A 202 -3.60 6.85 11.15
C ALA A 202 -4.58 7.93 11.61
N LYS A 203 -4.19 9.20 11.57
CA LYS A 203 -5.03 10.34 11.94
C LYS A 203 -6.30 10.40 11.07
N HIS A 204 -6.17 10.23 9.75
CA HIS A 204 -7.32 10.25 8.86
C HIS A 204 -8.19 9.01 9.01
N ALA A 205 -7.59 7.80 9.07
CA ALA A 205 -8.32 6.55 9.24
C ALA A 205 -9.13 6.51 10.54
N LEU A 206 -8.55 7.00 11.65
CA LEU A 206 -9.15 6.97 12.98
C LEU A 206 -10.13 8.13 13.22
N CYS A 207 -9.82 9.34 12.73
CA CYS A 207 -10.49 10.57 13.18
C CYS A 207 -11.00 11.47 12.05
N GLU A 208 -11.18 10.92 10.84
CA GLU A 208 -11.77 11.61 9.67
C GLU A 208 -11.19 13.02 9.49
N GLY A 209 -9.87 13.08 9.36
CA GLY A 209 -9.14 14.35 9.23
C GLY A 209 -9.58 15.15 8.01
N ALA A 210 -9.58 16.47 8.15
CA ALA A 210 -9.93 17.41 7.07
C ALA A 210 -9.11 17.15 5.81
N THR A 211 -9.77 17.13 4.66
CA THR A 211 -9.19 16.83 3.35
C THR A 211 -9.04 18.05 2.47
N ASP A 212 -9.36 19.24 2.98
CA ASP A 212 -9.35 20.51 2.24
C ASP A 212 -10.19 20.47 0.94
N GLY A 213 -11.30 19.72 0.97
CA GLY A 213 -12.23 19.59 -0.15
C GLY A 213 -11.80 18.62 -1.25
N ARG A 214 -10.67 17.90 -1.09
CA ARG A 214 -10.16 16.93 -2.07
C ARG A 214 -11.09 15.72 -2.25
N LEU A 215 -11.66 15.23 -1.15
CA LEU A 215 -12.54 14.06 -1.08
C LEU A 215 -13.37 14.14 0.22
N PRO A 216 -14.60 13.63 0.30
CA PRO A 216 -15.32 13.51 1.58
C PRO A 216 -14.45 12.83 2.65
N GLU A 217 -14.44 13.36 3.87
CA GLU A 217 -13.48 12.95 4.92
C GLU A 217 -13.59 11.47 5.28
N ASP A 218 -14.81 10.92 5.25
CA ASP A 218 -15.07 9.52 5.56
C ASP A 218 -14.61 8.57 4.45
N GLU A 219 -14.72 8.98 3.19
CA GLU A 219 -14.19 8.22 2.05
C GLU A 219 -12.66 8.28 2.01
N CYS A 220 -12.09 9.44 2.33
CA CYS A 220 -10.64 9.57 2.52
C CYS A 220 -10.16 8.67 3.67
N ALA A 221 -10.87 8.66 4.79
CA ALA A 221 -10.55 7.80 5.93
C ALA A 221 -10.57 6.30 5.58
N ASP A 222 -11.51 5.86 4.74
CA ASP A 222 -11.55 4.48 4.24
C ASP A 222 -10.30 4.11 3.43
N ARG A 223 -9.86 4.99 2.54
CA ARG A 223 -8.66 4.77 1.71
C ARG A 223 -7.38 4.88 2.54
N MET A 224 -7.34 5.81 3.49
CA MET A 224 -6.24 5.98 4.46
C MET A 224 -6.12 4.77 5.38
N ALA A 225 -7.23 4.13 5.78
CA ALA A 225 -7.19 2.89 6.53
C ALA A 225 -6.49 1.77 5.73
N LYS A 226 -6.80 1.63 4.43
CA LYS A 226 -6.10 0.66 3.57
C LYS A 226 -4.60 0.94 3.46
N ALA A 227 -4.21 2.21 3.32
CA ALA A 227 -2.81 2.61 3.32
C ALA A 227 -2.12 2.30 4.67
N LEU A 228 -2.77 2.63 5.80
CA LEU A 228 -2.27 2.34 7.14
C LEU A 228 -2.05 0.84 7.36
N LEU A 229 -2.99 0.00 6.92
CA LEU A 229 -2.87 -1.46 7.03
C LEU A 229 -1.67 -1.99 6.23
N LEU A 230 -1.42 -1.46 5.04
CA LEU A 230 -0.23 -1.78 4.25
C LEU A 230 1.05 -1.33 4.95
N PHE A 231 1.08 -0.13 5.55
CA PHE A 231 2.24 0.31 6.32
C PHE A 231 2.45 -0.53 7.59
N ALA A 232 1.38 -0.91 8.28
CA ALA A 232 1.43 -1.75 9.47
C ALA A 232 1.91 -3.18 9.18
N SER A 233 1.82 -3.66 7.93
CA SER A 233 2.41 -4.94 7.52
C SER A 233 3.95 -4.88 7.42
N ARG A 234 4.51 -3.67 7.28
CA ARG A 234 5.96 -3.43 7.19
C ARG A 234 6.56 -2.88 8.49
N ASP A 235 5.84 -2.02 9.20
CA ASP A 235 6.29 -1.33 10.41
C ASP A 235 5.12 -1.21 11.41
N ARG A 236 4.79 -2.34 12.05
CA ARG A 236 3.63 -2.46 12.95
C ARG A 236 3.75 -1.59 14.20
N GLU A 237 4.96 -1.41 14.71
CA GLU A 237 5.22 -0.56 15.89
C GLU A 237 4.95 0.92 15.59
N SER A 238 5.40 1.41 14.41
CA SER A 238 5.10 2.78 14.00
C SER A 238 3.60 3.02 13.79
N ALA A 239 2.88 2.04 13.23
CA ALA A 239 1.42 2.12 13.12
C ALA A 239 0.75 2.19 14.50
N ARG A 240 1.18 1.36 15.46
CA ARG A 240 0.68 1.41 16.84
C ARG A 240 0.94 2.76 17.50
N ALA A 241 2.15 3.27 17.43
CA ALA A 241 2.48 4.58 18.00
C ALA A 241 1.65 5.72 17.37
N ALA A 242 1.46 5.67 16.04
CA ALA A 242 0.65 6.63 15.30
C ALA A 242 -0.84 6.58 15.70
N THR A 243 -1.41 5.37 15.81
CA THR A 243 -2.80 5.18 16.25
C THR A 243 -3.00 5.65 17.68
N ALA A 244 -2.09 5.33 18.61
CA ALA A 244 -2.13 5.80 19.99
C ALA A 244 -2.16 7.34 20.10
N LYS A 245 -1.37 8.04 19.27
CA LYS A 245 -1.35 9.51 19.22
C LYS A 245 -2.71 10.11 18.83
N GLY A 246 -3.50 9.40 18.03
CA GLY A 246 -4.83 9.83 17.59
C GLY A 246 -5.95 9.61 18.64
N MET A 247 -5.72 8.81 19.67
CA MET A 247 -6.78 8.36 20.59
C MET A 247 -7.39 9.49 21.43
N GLY A 248 -6.62 10.52 21.75
CA GLY A 248 -7.16 11.71 22.41
C GLY A 248 -8.22 12.43 21.57
N LYS A 249 -8.02 12.52 20.24
CA LYS A 249 -9.02 13.09 19.33
C LYS A 249 -10.19 12.12 19.13
N PHE A 250 -9.90 10.81 19.01
CA PHE A 250 -10.91 9.77 18.87
C PHE A 250 -11.97 9.80 20.00
N ALA A 251 -11.53 10.02 21.24
CA ALA A 251 -12.43 10.05 22.39
C ALA A 251 -13.54 11.12 22.26
N GLY A 252 -13.24 12.24 21.60
CA GLY A 252 -14.17 13.35 21.37
C GLY A 252 -15.01 13.26 20.10
N LEU A 253 -14.89 12.19 19.31
CA LEU A 253 -15.72 11.98 18.12
C LEU A 253 -17.16 11.64 18.48
N ASP A 254 -18.09 11.87 17.54
CA ASP A 254 -19.47 11.41 17.69
C ASP A 254 -19.60 9.88 17.54
N ALA A 255 -20.77 9.35 17.87
CA ALA A 255 -21.04 7.91 17.84
C ALA A 255 -20.86 7.29 16.43
N GLU A 256 -21.26 8.00 15.37
CA GLU A 256 -21.20 7.50 14.01
C GLU A 256 -19.75 7.44 13.50
N GLN A 257 -18.98 8.48 13.79
CA GLN A 257 -17.54 8.54 13.52
C GLN A 257 -16.78 7.44 14.25
N LYS A 258 -17.10 7.19 15.52
CA LYS A 258 -16.51 6.08 16.30
C LYS A 258 -16.82 4.72 15.69
N LEU A 259 -18.06 4.49 15.26
CA LEU A 259 -18.46 3.26 14.58
C LEU A 259 -17.76 3.09 13.23
N ARG A 260 -17.62 4.15 12.42
CA ARG A 260 -16.87 4.10 11.15
C ARG A 260 -15.39 3.79 11.38
N ALA A 261 -14.77 4.42 12.36
CA ALA A 261 -13.39 4.12 12.75
C ALA A 261 -13.22 2.68 13.26
N LEU A 262 -14.18 2.18 14.06
CA LEU A 262 -14.24 0.78 14.48
C LEU A 262 -14.33 -0.15 13.27
N GLY A 263 -15.21 0.11 12.29
CA GLY A 263 -15.31 -0.71 11.07
C GLY A 263 -14.00 -0.78 10.27
N ARG A 264 -13.24 0.33 10.24
CA ARG A 264 -11.94 0.42 9.54
C ARG A 264 -10.81 -0.34 10.24
N LEU A 265 -10.71 -0.24 11.56
CA LEU A 265 -9.52 -0.65 12.33
C LEU A 265 -9.79 -1.69 13.43
N GLY A 266 -11.04 -2.05 13.67
CA GLY A 266 -11.47 -2.94 14.76
C GLY A 266 -10.98 -4.38 14.65
N ASP A 267 -10.41 -4.78 13.51
CA ASP A 267 -9.74 -6.06 13.32
C ASP A 267 -8.22 -6.00 13.56
N GLN A 268 -7.70 -4.84 13.99
CA GLN A 268 -6.28 -4.62 14.24
C GLN A 268 -5.95 -4.59 15.73
N ASP A 269 -4.90 -5.30 16.12
CA ASP A 269 -4.34 -5.26 17.48
C ASP A 269 -3.97 -3.86 17.95
N PHE A 270 -3.28 -3.09 17.10
CA PHE A 270 -2.78 -1.77 17.45
C PHE A 270 -3.89 -0.74 17.70
N PHE A 271 -5.11 -0.98 17.19
CA PHE A 271 -6.29 -0.19 17.55
C PHE A 271 -6.70 -0.48 18.99
N TRP A 272 -6.88 -1.74 19.34
CA TRP A 272 -7.30 -2.18 20.67
C TRP A 272 -6.25 -1.91 21.75
N ASP A 273 -4.97 -2.12 21.44
CA ASP A 273 -3.85 -1.86 22.36
C ASP A 273 -3.74 -0.37 22.72
N SER A 274 -4.21 0.49 21.84
CA SER A 274 -4.20 1.94 22.01
C SER A 274 -5.47 2.49 22.67
N LEU A 275 -6.52 1.67 22.77
CA LEU A 275 -7.86 2.12 23.17
C LEU A 275 -8.00 2.20 24.70
N PRO A 276 -8.35 3.36 25.28
CA PRO A 276 -8.66 3.47 26.70
C PRO A 276 -9.89 2.63 27.11
N ALA A 277 -9.92 2.18 28.36
CA ALA A 277 -10.99 1.30 28.87
C ALA A 277 -12.40 1.92 28.77
N ASP A 278 -12.53 3.22 29.06
CA ASP A 278 -13.79 3.96 28.93
C ASP A 278 -14.26 4.02 27.47
N GLN A 279 -13.34 4.15 26.51
CA GLN A 279 -13.69 4.13 25.09
C GLN A 279 -14.04 2.73 24.60
N HIS A 280 -13.41 1.70 25.17
CA HIS A 280 -13.79 0.32 24.93
C HIS A 280 -15.24 0.05 25.36
N ASP A 281 -15.60 0.44 26.59
CA ASP A 281 -16.97 0.29 27.11
C ASP A 281 -17.99 1.11 26.30
N HIS A 282 -17.59 2.29 25.83
CA HIS A 282 -18.42 3.11 24.97
C HIS A 282 -18.68 2.45 23.60
N LEU A 283 -17.64 1.91 22.94
CA LEU A 283 -17.81 1.17 21.68
C LEU A 283 -18.69 -0.06 21.86
N LYS A 284 -18.54 -0.75 23.00
CA LYS A 284 -19.38 -1.89 23.36
C LYS A 284 -20.86 -1.50 23.44
N ALA A 285 -21.18 -0.42 24.13
CA ALA A 285 -22.55 0.11 24.20
C ALA A 285 -23.08 0.51 22.81
N LEU A 286 -22.26 1.20 21.99
CA LEU A 286 -22.65 1.58 20.64
C LEU A 286 -22.96 0.37 19.74
N VAL A 287 -22.18 -0.72 19.86
CA VAL A 287 -22.44 -1.96 19.12
C VAL A 287 -23.69 -2.66 19.62
N ALA A 288 -23.92 -2.69 20.94
CA ALA A 288 -25.12 -3.26 21.53
C ALA A 288 -26.41 -2.54 21.05
N ASP A 289 -26.33 -1.22 20.89
CA ASP A 289 -27.45 -0.37 20.48
C ASP A 289 -27.60 -0.23 18.95
N LEU A 290 -26.83 -0.99 18.15
CA LEU A 290 -26.99 -0.98 16.69
C LEU A 290 -28.39 -1.44 16.31
N ASP A 291 -29.21 -0.50 15.82
CA ASP A 291 -30.48 -0.86 15.18
C ASP A 291 -30.19 -1.33 13.75
N VAL A 292 -29.77 -2.59 13.63
CA VAL A 292 -29.48 -3.23 12.35
C VAL A 292 -30.71 -3.33 11.47
N ASN A 293 -31.92 -3.23 12.03
CA ASN A 293 -33.19 -3.30 11.33
C ASN A 293 -33.78 -1.93 10.99
N LYS A 294 -33.14 -0.83 11.42
CA LYS A 294 -33.58 0.53 11.12
C LYS A 294 -33.71 0.71 9.62
N ARG A 295 -34.90 1.14 9.18
CA ARG A 295 -35.07 1.69 7.84
C ARG A 295 -34.26 2.98 7.77
N LEU A 296 -33.25 3.00 6.91
CA LEU A 296 -32.44 4.20 6.69
C LEU A 296 -33.33 5.29 6.09
N PRO A 297 -33.44 6.47 6.71
CA PRO A 297 -34.21 7.58 6.16
C PRO A 297 -33.45 8.24 5.00
N GLY A 298 -34.18 8.82 4.03
CA GLY A 298 -33.63 9.73 3.02
C GLY A 298 -33.56 9.17 1.59
N ASN A 299 -32.68 9.78 0.77
CA ASN A 299 -32.41 9.32 -0.59
C ASN A 299 -31.57 8.03 -0.58
N PHE A 300 -31.55 7.31 -1.70
CA PHE A 300 -30.88 6.01 -1.82
C PHE A 300 -29.36 6.07 -1.51
N ALA A 301 -28.68 7.17 -1.86
CA ALA A 301 -27.25 7.31 -1.66
C ALA A 301 -26.88 7.41 -0.17
N ASP A 302 -27.60 8.24 0.59
CA ASP A 302 -27.39 8.40 2.03
C ASP A 302 -27.76 7.13 2.80
N ALA A 303 -28.84 6.47 2.38
CA ALA A 303 -29.22 5.18 2.93
C ALA A 303 -28.13 4.11 2.68
N TRP A 304 -27.61 4.01 1.46
CA TRP A 304 -26.55 3.06 1.14
C TRP A 304 -25.26 3.36 1.91
N LYS A 305 -24.90 4.64 2.06
CA LYS A 305 -23.72 5.08 2.81
C LYS A 305 -23.81 4.68 4.29
N GLY A 306 -24.92 4.98 4.95
CA GLY A 306 -25.16 4.57 6.35
C GLY A 306 -25.18 3.05 6.52
N LEU A 307 -25.79 2.33 5.56
CA LEU A 307 -25.79 0.85 5.56
C LEU A 307 -24.38 0.29 5.45
N SER A 308 -23.53 0.87 4.60
CA SER A 308 -22.15 0.41 4.37
C SER A 308 -21.29 0.51 5.62
N ALA A 309 -21.43 1.59 6.40
CA ALA A 309 -20.71 1.79 7.65
C ALA A 309 -21.12 0.74 8.71
N LEU A 310 -22.43 0.52 8.87
CA LEU A 310 -22.97 -0.48 9.80
C LEU A 310 -22.54 -1.89 9.40
N LEU A 311 -22.65 -2.25 8.12
CA LEU A 311 -22.23 -3.56 7.63
C LEU A 311 -20.74 -3.81 7.81
N ARG A 312 -19.90 -2.77 7.73
CA ARG A 312 -18.46 -2.89 7.97
C ARG A 312 -18.12 -3.11 9.45
N VAL A 313 -18.92 -2.57 10.38
CA VAL A 313 -18.81 -2.92 11.80
C VAL A 313 -19.20 -4.36 12.02
N LEU A 314 -20.33 -4.81 11.45
CA LEU A 314 -20.78 -6.20 11.58
C LEU A 314 -19.92 -7.21 10.81
N SER A 315 -19.15 -6.77 9.82
CA SER A 315 -18.15 -7.63 9.18
C SER A 315 -16.96 -7.94 10.10
N LEU A 316 -16.76 -7.16 11.18
CA LEU A 316 -15.77 -7.45 12.22
C LEU A 316 -16.09 -8.74 12.99
N THR A 317 -17.32 -9.24 12.95
CA THR A 317 -17.65 -10.56 13.49
C THR A 317 -16.81 -11.67 12.83
N GLY A 318 -16.19 -11.42 11.66
CA GLY A 318 -15.20 -12.33 11.07
C GLY A 318 -13.84 -12.39 11.79
N SER A 319 -13.51 -11.42 12.64
CA SER A 319 -12.23 -11.33 13.36
C SER A 319 -12.34 -11.87 14.78
N ASP A 320 -11.56 -12.91 15.10
CA ASP A 320 -11.52 -13.52 16.43
C ASP A 320 -11.16 -12.49 17.52
N GLN A 321 -10.24 -11.59 17.19
CA GLN A 321 -9.83 -10.52 18.08
C GLN A 321 -10.97 -9.52 18.33
N ALA A 322 -11.68 -9.11 17.28
CA ALA A 322 -12.81 -8.19 17.44
C ALA A 322 -13.92 -8.83 18.27
N ARG A 323 -14.25 -10.11 18.02
CA ARG A 323 -15.27 -10.84 18.80
C ARG A 323 -14.89 -11.00 20.27
N ALA A 324 -13.60 -11.24 20.57
CA ALA A 324 -13.13 -11.32 21.95
C ALA A 324 -13.25 -9.99 22.71
N ARG A 325 -13.15 -8.85 22.02
CA ARG A 325 -13.26 -7.51 22.61
C ARG A 325 -14.69 -6.98 22.62
N LEU A 326 -15.49 -7.34 21.62
CA LEU A 326 -16.89 -6.95 21.44
C LEU A 326 -17.77 -8.18 21.20
N PRO A 327 -18.10 -8.96 22.24
CA PRO A 327 -18.96 -10.13 22.11
C PRO A 327 -20.34 -9.83 21.50
N GLU A 328 -20.84 -8.60 21.67
CA GLU A 328 -22.11 -8.11 21.14
C GLU A 328 -22.20 -8.19 19.60
N LEU A 329 -21.05 -8.19 18.91
CA LEU A 329 -20.98 -8.37 17.46
C LEU A 329 -21.63 -9.68 17.00
N GLU A 330 -21.51 -10.77 17.77
CA GLU A 330 -22.12 -12.06 17.40
C GLU A 330 -23.64 -12.00 17.46
N ASN A 331 -24.19 -11.41 18.52
CA ASN A 331 -25.64 -11.27 18.68
C ASN A 331 -26.22 -10.41 17.55
N GLN A 332 -25.62 -9.24 17.32
CA GLN A 332 -26.05 -8.32 16.27
C GLN A 332 -25.95 -8.95 14.87
N PHE A 333 -24.85 -9.66 14.59
CA PHE A 333 -24.70 -10.36 13.32
C PHE A 333 -25.73 -11.48 13.16
N ASN A 334 -26.02 -12.25 14.20
CA ASN A 334 -26.95 -13.37 14.13
C ASN A 334 -28.40 -12.94 13.91
N GLU A 335 -28.79 -11.76 14.39
CA GLU A 335 -30.11 -11.17 14.15
C GLU A 335 -30.28 -10.60 12.74
N LEU A 336 -29.19 -10.43 11.98
CA LEU A 336 -29.28 -9.92 10.61
C LEU A 336 -30.06 -10.88 9.68
N PRO A 337 -30.91 -10.32 8.81
CA PRO A 337 -31.38 -10.99 7.60
C PRO A 337 -30.24 -11.58 6.76
N GLN A 338 -30.51 -12.69 6.07
CA GLN A 338 -29.51 -13.47 5.33
C GLN A 338 -28.77 -12.65 4.26
N ASP A 339 -29.47 -11.78 3.55
CA ASP A 339 -28.91 -10.85 2.55
C ASP A 339 -27.90 -9.89 3.19
N ARG A 340 -28.19 -9.35 4.37
CA ARG A 340 -27.28 -8.46 5.10
C ARG A 340 -26.07 -9.19 5.68
N LYS A 341 -26.27 -10.41 6.21
CA LYS A 341 -25.16 -11.30 6.59
C LYS A 341 -24.22 -11.54 5.41
N MET A 342 -24.79 -11.73 4.22
CA MET A 342 -24.02 -11.95 3.01
C MET A 342 -23.24 -10.69 2.57
N LEU A 343 -23.83 -9.50 2.70
CA LEU A 343 -23.13 -8.24 2.42
C LEU A 343 -21.96 -8.04 3.40
N ALA A 344 -22.16 -8.26 4.70
CA ALA A 344 -21.10 -8.18 5.71
C ALA A 344 -19.99 -9.23 5.45
N ALA A 345 -20.35 -10.47 5.11
CA ALA A 345 -19.40 -11.51 4.72
C ALA A 345 -18.57 -11.12 3.49
N SER A 346 -19.19 -10.43 2.52
CA SER A 346 -18.54 -10.02 1.28
C SER A 346 -17.62 -8.81 1.44
N ASP A 347 -17.87 -7.96 2.44
CA ASP A 347 -17.04 -6.80 2.80
C ASP A 347 -15.70 -7.24 3.40
N ARG A 348 -15.72 -8.24 4.30
CA ARG A 348 -14.52 -8.78 4.96
C ARG A 348 -14.52 -10.32 4.93
N PRO A 349 -14.00 -10.96 3.85
CA PRO A 349 -13.96 -12.40 3.76
C PRO A 349 -13.18 -13.03 4.91
N ALA A 350 -13.78 -13.99 5.61
CA ALA A 350 -13.21 -14.68 6.77
C ALA A 350 -13.75 -16.11 6.88
N HIS A 351 -13.01 -17.00 7.55
CA HIS A 351 -13.45 -18.38 7.81
C HIS A 351 -14.82 -18.43 8.51
N HIS A 352 -15.05 -17.52 9.45
CA HIS A 352 -16.32 -17.38 10.17
C HIS A 352 -17.56 -17.27 9.24
N PHE A 353 -17.39 -16.71 8.04
CA PHE A 353 -18.49 -16.45 7.11
C PHE A 353 -18.71 -17.55 6.06
N VAL A 354 -17.88 -18.60 6.02
CA VAL A 354 -18.01 -19.68 5.03
C VAL A 354 -19.40 -20.31 5.06
N GLN A 355 -19.94 -20.60 6.25
CA GLN A 355 -21.28 -21.18 6.39
C GLN A 355 -22.40 -20.23 5.95
N VAL A 356 -22.21 -18.91 6.11
CA VAL A 356 -23.16 -17.91 5.60
C VAL A 356 -23.21 -17.97 4.08
N VAL A 357 -22.05 -18.02 3.42
CA VAL A 357 -21.94 -18.12 1.95
C VAL A 357 -22.59 -19.41 1.44
N VAL A 358 -22.27 -20.56 2.04
CA VAL A 358 -22.85 -21.87 1.67
C VAL A 358 -24.37 -21.89 1.88
N SER A 359 -24.86 -21.36 3.00
CA SER A 359 -26.30 -21.24 3.26
C SER A 359 -26.98 -20.33 2.23
N THR A 360 -26.32 -19.26 1.78
CA THR A 360 -26.87 -18.37 0.74
C THR A 360 -26.93 -19.06 -0.62
N LEU A 361 -25.89 -19.80 -1.03
CA LEU A 361 -25.92 -20.62 -2.26
C LEU A 361 -27.11 -21.58 -2.24
N LYS A 362 -27.29 -22.31 -1.13
CA LYS A 362 -28.38 -23.27 -0.96
C LYS A 362 -29.78 -22.64 -1.02
N LYS A 363 -29.93 -21.38 -0.60
CA LYS A 363 -31.22 -20.71 -0.41
C LYS A 363 -31.47 -19.58 -1.42
N ALA A 364 -30.59 -19.38 -2.41
CA ALA A 364 -30.75 -18.32 -3.39
C ALA A 364 -32.10 -18.47 -4.12
N ARG A 365 -32.82 -17.36 -4.25
CA ARG A 365 -34.17 -17.29 -4.87
C ARG A 365 -34.21 -16.47 -6.15
N SER A 366 -33.03 -16.07 -6.65
CA SER A 366 -32.88 -15.32 -7.88
C SER A 366 -31.48 -15.53 -8.43
N PHE A 367 -31.34 -15.47 -9.75
CA PHE A 367 -30.04 -15.49 -10.43
C PHE A 367 -29.08 -14.44 -9.88
N SER A 368 -29.57 -13.24 -9.54
CA SER A 368 -28.75 -12.18 -8.93
C SER A 368 -28.19 -12.60 -7.58
N THR A 369 -29.00 -13.20 -6.71
CA THR A 369 -28.54 -13.71 -5.40
C THR A 369 -27.58 -14.87 -5.57
N GLY A 370 -27.86 -15.80 -6.48
CA GLY A 370 -27.00 -16.95 -6.75
C GLY A 370 -25.62 -16.52 -7.30
N GLY A 371 -25.61 -15.60 -8.26
CA GLY A 371 -24.39 -15.03 -8.82
C GLY A 371 -23.55 -14.26 -7.79
N PHE A 372 -24.19 -13.44 -6.97
CA PHE A 372 -23.52 -12.76 -5.86
C PHE A 372 -22.90 -13.76 -4.87
N ALA A 373 -23.61 -14.86 -4.58
CA ALA A 373 -23.13 -15.87 -3.66
C ALA A 373 -21.94 -16.68 -4.19
N GLY A 374 -21.90 -17.01 -5.48
CA GLY A 374 -20.73 -17.64 -6.09
C GLY A 374 -19.51 -16.73 -6.11
N GLN A 375 -19.68 -15.44 -6.44
CA GLN A 375 -18.58 -14.47 -6.36
C GLN A 375 -18.06 -14.31 -4.92
N ALA A 376 -18.95 -14.28 -3.94
CA ALA A 376 -18.55 -14.28 -2.53
C ALA A 376 -17.77 -15.55 -2.17
N LEU A 377 -18.18 -16.72 -2.65
CA LEU A 377 -17.45 -17.98 -2.44
C LEU A 377 -16.02 -17.92 -2.98
N VAL A 378 -15.81 -17.38 -4.19
CA VAL A 378 -14.48 -17.17 -4.76
C VAL A 378 -13.61 -16.30 -3.84
N ARG A 379 -14.16 -15.19 -3.32
CA ARG A 379 -13.44 -14.33 -2.35
C ARG A 379 -13.10 -15.04 -1.03
N HIS A 380 -13.87 -16.08 -0.67
CA HIS A 380 -13.65 -16.91 0.51
C HIS A 380 -12.77 -18.15 0.25
N ALA A 381 -12.30 -18.37 -0.98
CA ALA A 381 -11.55 -19.57 -1.36
C ALA A 381 -10.35 -19.86 -0.44
N ARG A 382 -9.67 -18.83 0.06
CA ARG A 382 -8.53 -18.97 1.00
C ARG A 382 -8.91 -19.52 2.38
N PHE A 383 -10.19 -19.59 2.71
CA PHE A 383 -10.71 -20.10 3.98
C PHE A 383 -11.42 -21.44 3.87
N LEU A 384 -11.62 -21.98 2.66
CA LEU A 384 -12.27 -23.27 2.47
C LEU A 384 -11.32 -24.42 2.88
N ASP A 385 -11.81 -25.44 3.55
CA ASP A 385 -11.21 -26.77 3.56
C ASP A 385 -11.93 -27.65 2.53
N LEU A 386 -11.54 -28.92 2.42
CA LEU A 386 -12.16 -29.86 1.47
C LEU A 386 -13.65 -30.08 1.79
N ASP A 387 -14.01 -30.17 3.06
CA ASP A 387 -15.39 -30.41 3.50
C ASP A 387 -16.30 -29.21 3.17
N SER A 388 -15.86 -27.99 3.48
CA SER A 388 -16.60 -26.78 3.18
C SER A 388 -16.61 -26.47 1.68
N LEU A 389 -15.55 -26.79 0.92
CA LEU A 389 -15.56 -26.74 -0.54
C LEU A 389 -16.61 -27.70 -1.11
N HIS A 390 -16.61 -28.96 -0.66
CA HIS A 390 -17.59 -29.95 -1.12
C HIS A 390 -19.03 -29.50 -0.79
N ALA A 391 -19.28 -29.03 0.43
CA ALA A 391 -20.58 -28.50 0.83
C ALA A 391 -21.02 -27.30 -0.03
N ALA A 392 -20.08 -26.39 -0.36
CA ALA A 392 -20.34 -25.24 -1.21
C ALA A 392 -20.69 -25.65 -2.65
N LEU A 393 -19.93 -26.56 -3.24
CA LEU A 393 -20.17 -27.08 -4.60
C LEU A 393 -21.49 -27.82 -4.68
N ARG A 394 -21.83 -28.65 -3.68
CA ARG A 394 -23.14 -29.32 -3.59
C ARG A 394 -24.29 -28.31 -3.49
N ALA A 395 -24.13 -27.27 -2.66
CA ALA A 395 -25.13 -26.21 -2.52
C ALA A 395 -25.31 -25.40 -3.82
N TRP A 396 -24.22 -25.15 -4.55
CA TRP A 396 -24.24 -24.48 -5.85
C TRP A 396 -24.93 -25.35 -6.91
N GLY A 397 -24.46 -26.58 -7.12
CA GLY A 397 -24.98 -27.46 -8.18
C GLY A 397 -26.43 -27.88 -7.93
N GLY A 398 -26.86 -27.92 -6.66
CA GLY A 398 -28.24 -28.22 -6.30
C GLY A 398 -29.23 -27.05 -6.42
N ASN A 399 -28.82 -25.87 -6.92
CA ASN A 399 -29.68 -24.70 -7.03
C ASN A 399 -29.62 -24.06 -8.42
N CYS A 400 -30.74 -24.09 -9.16
CA CYS A 400 -30.84 -23.52 -10.51
C CYS A 400 -30.63 -22.01 -10.54
N GLU A 401 -31.01 -21.29 -9.49
CA GLU A 401 -30.73 -19.86 -9.34
C GLU A 401 -29.23 -19.58 -9.18
N CYS A 402 -28.45 -20.57 -8.77
CA CYS A 402 -27.00 -20.51 -8.76
C CYS A 402 -26.46 -20.94 -10.13
N TYR A 403 -26.64 -22.19 -10.56
CA TYR A 403 -25.85 -22.67 -11.69
C TYR A 403 -26.20 -22.02 -13.04
N TYR A 404 -27.44 -21.54 -13.27
CA TYR A 404 -27.80 -20.77 -14.49
C TYR A 404 -27.41 -19.29 -14.43
N SER A 405 -26.94 -18.78 -13.28
CA SER A 405 -26.60 -17.37 -13.17
C SER A 405 -25.35 -17.03 -13.98
N HIS A 406 -25.42 -15.98 -14.79
CA HIS A 406 -24.38 -15.59 -15.76
C HIS A 406 -22.93 -15.54 -15.23
N PRO A 407 -22.59 -15.03 -14.03
CA PRO A 407 -21.20 -14.99 -13.56
C PRO A 407 -20.66 -16.35 -13.10
N MET A 408 -21.50 -17.36 -12.96
CA MET A 408 -21.17 -18.59 -12.25
C MET A 408 -20.21 -19.52 -13.00
N PRO A 409 -20.33 -19.75 -14.33
CA PRO A 409 -19.34 -20.52 -15.07
C PRO A 409 -17.90 -20.02 -14.87
N ASN A 410 -17.69 -18.70 -14.95
CA ASN A 410 -16.37 -18.09 -14.71
C ASN A 410 -15.94 -18.21 -13.25
N ALA A 411 -16.85 -17.95 -12.31
CA ALA A 411 -16.58 -18.09 -10.89
C ALA A 411 -16.17 -19.52 -10.50
N ALA A 412 -16.64 -20.55 -11.21
CA ALA A 412 -16.26 -21.94 -10.95
C ALA A 412 -14.79 -22.21 -11.32
N VAL A 413 -14.33 -21.67 -12.45
CA VAL A 413 -12.91 -21.72 -12.86
C VAL A 413 -12.04 -20.91 -11.91
N GLU A 414 -12.47 -19.71 -11.54
CA GLU A 414 -11.77 -18.88 -10.55
C GLU A 414 -11.64 -19.58 -9.20
N LEU A 415 -12.73 -20.21 -8.72
CA LEU A 415 -12.73 -20.96 -7.47
C LEU A 415 -11.79 -22.17 -7.54
N PHE A 416 -11.77 -22.89 -8.66
CA PHE A 416 -10.87 -24.03 -8.86
C PHE A 416 -9.40 -23.62 -8.71
N HIS A 417 -9.02 -22.51 -9.34
CA HIS A 417 -7.66 -21.98 -9.21
C HIS A 417 -7.39 -21.42 -7.81
N ALA A 418 -8.32 -20.67 -7.24
CA ALA A 418 -8.17 -20.05 -5.93
C ALA A 418 -8.08 -21.08 -4.78
N THR A 419 -8.58 -22.31 -5.01
CA THR A 419 -8.53 -23.42 -4.05
C THR A 419 -7.36 -24.39 -4.29
N LYS A 420 -6.39 -24.05 -5.16
CA LYS A 420 -5.22 -24.90 -5.48
C LYS A 420 -4.48 -25.45 -4.27
N ARG A 421 -4.42 -24.68 -3.18
CA ARG A 421 -3.78 -25.09 -1.91
C ARG A 421 -4.38 -26.33 -1.25
N LEU A 422 -5.60 -26.74 -1.63
CA LEU A 422 -6.30 -27.91 -1.08
C LEU A 422 -5.83 -29.24 -1.69
N GLY A 423 -4.84 -29.22 -2.58
CA GLY A 423 -4.28 -30.43 -3.17
C GLY A 423 -5.19 -31.07 -4.21
N HIS A 424 -4.82 -32.26 -4.68
CA HIS A 424 -5.46 -32.92 -5.82
C HIS A 424 -6.88 -33.41 -5.53
N GLU A 425 -7.24 -33.67 -4.26
CA GLU A 425 -8.57 -34.14 -3.87
C GLU A 425 -9.69 -33.18 -4.30
N ARG A 426 -9.40 -31.88 -4.38
CA ARG A 426 -10.36 -30.88 -4.89
C ARG A 426 -10.80 -31.17 -6.33
N ILE A 427 -9.92 -31.76 -7.16
CA ILE A 427 -10.19 -32.02 -8.58
C ILE A 427 -11.38 -32.97 -8.70
N THR A 428 -11.42 -34.01 -7.88
CA THR A 428 -12.56 -34.94 -7.80
C THR A 428 -13.84 -34.23 -7.38
N LEU A 429 -13.78 -33.34 -6.38
CA LEU A 429 -14.95 -32.57 -5.93
C LEU A 429 -15.53 -31.68 -7.05
N PHE A 430 -14.67 -31.03 -7.83
CA PHE A 430 -15.10 -30.23 -8.98
C PHE A 430 -15.61 -31.09 -10.14
N GLY A 431 -15.05 -32.28 -10.33
CA GLY A 431 -15.57 -33.28 -11.27
C GLY A 431 -16.98 -33.73 -10.89
N GLU A 432 -17.21 -34.11 -9.63
CA GLU A 432 -18.54 -34.43 -9.12
C GLU A 432 -19.51 -33.26 -9.29
N PHE A 433 -19.09 -32.05 -8.93
CA PHE A 433 -19.88 -30.83 -9.12
C PHE A 433 -20.32 -30.65 -10.58
N LEU A 434 -19.41 -30.83 -11.53
CA LEU A 434 -19.70 -30.68 -12.95
C LEU A 434 -20.76 -31.70 -13.42
N THR A 435 -20.74 -32.93 -12.90
CA THR A 435 -21.76 -33.95 -13.20
C THR A 435 -23.14 -33.66 -12.59
N MET A 436 -23.23 -32.74 -11.63
CA MET A 436 -24.52 -32.30 -11.08
C MET A 436 -25.23 -31.27 -11.96
N LEU A 437 -24.50 -30.62 -12.87
CA LEU A 437 -25.03 -29.57 -13.72
C LEU A 437 -25.76 -30.18 -14.93
N PRO A 438 -26.74 -29.48 -15.51
CA PRO A 438 -27.30 -29.88 -16.80
C PRO A 438 -26.21 -29.90 -17.88
N LEU A 439 -26.46 -30.66 -18.95
CA LEU A 439 -25.71 -30.54 -20.20
C LEU A 439 -26.36 -29.48 -21.08
N ASP A 440 -25.58 -28.92 -22.01
CA ASP A 440 -26.12 -28.13 -23.12
C ASP A 440 -26.84 -29.03 -24.13
N ASP A 441 -27.61 -28.41 -25.04
CA ASP A 441 -28.43 -29.12 -26.04
C ASP A 441 -27.61 -30.04 -26.97
N ASP A 442 -26.31 -29.76 -27.14
CA ASP A 442 -25.38 -30.57 -27.92
C ASP A 442 -24.74 -31.72 -27.11
N GLY A 443 -25.18 -31.93 -25.88
CA GLY A 443 -24.65 -32.93 -24.95
C GLY A 443 -23.32 -32.53 -24.29
N SER A 444 -22.82 -31.32 -24.53
CA SER A 444 -21.61 -30.82 -23.88
C SER A 444 -21.87 -30.36 -22.45
N TYR A 445 -20.80 -30.25 -21.65
CA TYR A 445 -20.91 -29.78 -20.28
C TYR A 445 -21.23 -28.29 -20.24
N TYR A 446 -22.31 -27.91 -19.54
CA TYR A 446 -22.76 -26.52 -19.40
C TYR A 446 -21.67 -25.55 -18.91
N TYR A 447 -20.75 -26.03 -18.06
CA TYR A 447 -19.55 -25.29 -17.65
C TYR A 447 -18.32 -25.77 -18.43
N ALA A 448 -18.31 -25.56 -19.75
CA ALA A 448 -17.29 -26.09 -20.66
C ALA A 448 -15.85 -25.68 -20.25
N ALA A 449 -15.63 -24.42 -19.87
CA ALA A 449 -14.30 -23.94 -19.45
C ALA A 449 -13.79 -24.65 -18.18
N LEU A 450 -14.68 -25.01 -17.24
CA LEU A 450 -14.30 -25.80 -16.07
C LEU A 450 -13.96 -27.24 -16.48
N ALA A 451 -14.73 -27.83 -17.41
CA ALA A 451 -14.47 -29.15 -17.96
C ALA A 451 -13.07 -29.24 -18.59
N GLU A 452 -12.72 -28.29 -19.44
CA GLU A 452 -11.38 -28.16 -20.05
C GLU A 452 -10.28 -28.02 -18.99
N THR A 453 -10.52 -27.18 -17.97
CA THR A 453 -9.57 -26.97 -16.87
C THR A 453 -9.30 -28.24 -16.07
N LEU A 454 -10.33 -29.04 -15.80
CA LEU A 454 -10.20 -30.32 -15.09
C LEU A 454 -9.46 -31.37 -15.93
N GLN A 455 -9.75 -31.46 -17.22
CA GLN A 455 -9.03 -32.34 -18.14
C GLN A 455 -7.54 -31.98 -18.25
N ALA A 456 -7.21 -30.68 -18.28
CA ALA A 456 -5.83 -30.21 -18.29
C ALA A 456 -5.04 -30.59 -17.02
N GLU A 457 -5.73 -30.77 -15.89
CA GLU A 457 -5.15 -31.25 -14.61
C GLU A 457 -5.22 -32.79 -14.48
N GLY A 458 -5.58 -33.50 -15.56
CA GLY A 458 -5.55 -34.97 -15.64
C GLY A 458 -6.82 -35.67 -15.13
N TYR A 459 -7.92 -34.95 -14.93
CA TYR A 459 -9.19 -35.56 -14.55
C TYR A 459 -9.90 -36.18 -15.76
N THR A 460 -10.29 -37.44 -15.65
CA THR A 460 -11.12 -38.11 -16.66
C THR A 460 -12.58 -37.79 -16.38
N LEU A 461 -13.18 -36.93 -17.20
CA LEU A 461 -14.62 -36.66 -17.13
C LEU A 461 -15.41 -37.90 -17.57
N PRO A 462 -16.53 -38.23 -16.89
CA PRO A 462 -17.43 -39.25 -17.39
C PRO A 462 -17.99 -38.82 -18.75
N GLU A 463 -18.22 -39.79 -19.64
CA GLU A 463 -18.91 -39.50 -20.91
C GLU A 463 -20.34 -39.00 -20.60
N PRO A 464 -20.77 -37.87 -21.20
CA PRO A 464 -22.16 -37.46 -21.09
C PRO A 464 -23.06 -38.58 -21.63
N PRO A 465 -24.20 -38.88 -20.99
CA PRO A 465 -25.14 -39.87 -21.51
C PRO A 465 -25.49 -39.52 -22.96
N ALA A 466 -25.37 -40.52 -23.85
CA ALA A 466 -25.69 -40.34 -25.27
C ALA A 466 -27.09 -39.75 -25.41
N ALA A 467 -27.23 -38.66 -26.15
CA ALA A 467 -28.53 -38.08 -26.48
C ALA A 467 -29.41 -39.19 -27.09
N GLU A 468 -30.49 -39.56 -26.39
CA GLU A 468 -31.48 -40.44 -26.99
C GLU A 468 -32.03 -39.75 -28.23
N PRO A 469 -31.98 -40.38 -29.43
CA PRO A 469 -32.48 -39.76 -30.63
C PRO A 469 -33.96 -39.44 -30.44
N GLU A 470 -34.34 -38.18 -30.68
CA GLU A 470 -35.74 -37.76 -30.71
C GLU A 470 -36.56 -38.78 -31.52
N GLU A 471 -37.50 -39.46 -30.87
CA GLU A 471 -38.53 -40.21 -31.57
C GLU A 471 -39.31 -39.21 -32.42
N VAL A 472 -38.96 -39.17 -33.71
CA VAL A 472 -39.77 -38.53 -34.73
C VAL A 472 -41.08 -39.30 -34.82
N THR A 473 -42.07 -38.88 -34.02
CA THR A 473 -43.46 -39.30 -34.21
C THR A 473 -43.94 -38.78 -35.56
N ALA A 474 -44.15 -39.71 -36.49
CA ALA A 474 -44.72 -39.48 -37.82
C ALA A 474 -46.24 -39.28 -37.79
#